data_AF-A0A970B0J0-F1
#
_entry.id   AF-A0A970B0J0-F1
#
_cell.length_a   1.000
_cell.length_b   1.000
_cell.length_c   1.000
_cell.angle_alpha   90.00
_cell.angle_beta   90.00
_cell.angle_gamma   90.00
#
_symmetry.space_group_name_H-M   'P 1'
#
loop_
_entity.id
_entity.type
_entity.pdbx_description
1 polymer ?
#
loop_
_entity_poly.entity_id
_entity_poly.type
_entity_poly.pdbx_seq_one_letter_code
_entity_poly.pdbx_strand_id
1 'polypeptide(L)'
;MADKHIPDAAIRRVWLDPRLSTTAAARKVGLARSNLWRRAVALGLPPRKQGRAYTIHDHALLRQLWEGRVRASDIAALFKVGDGAVFRTVRRLELSKRPHGMKVLTVAEFMLLRRMEHDAKIWEERVAQLWAA
;
A
#
# COMPACT_ATOMS: atom_id res chain seq x y z
N MET A 1 -24.73 1.94 -26.67
CA MET A 1 -25.03 2.85 -25.53
C MET A 1 -24.83 4.26 -26.03
N ALA A 2 -25.82 5.13 -25.91
CA ALA A 2 -25.69 6.53 -26.33
C ALA A 2 -24.59 7.20 -25.52
N ASP A 3 -23.64 7.81 -26.21
CA ASP A 3 -22.53 8.50 -25.57
C ASP A 3 -23.10 9.72 -24.85
N LYS A 4 -23.10 9.71 -23.51
CA LYS A 4 -23.69 10.79 -22.72
C LYS A 4 -22.84 12.04 -22.93
N HIS A 5 -23.32 12.96 -23.76
CA HIS A 5 -22.67 14.25 -23.94
C HIS A 5 -22.81 15.04 -22.63
N ILE A 6 -21.68 15.34 -22.00
CA ILE A 6 -21.61 16.10 -20.76
C ILE A 6 -20.90 17.40 -21.10
N PRO A 7 -21.56 18.56 -20.92
CA PRO A 7 -20.95 19.84 -21.24
C PRO A 7 -19.66 20.09 -20.46
N ASP A 8 -18.66 20.68 -21.10
CA ASP A 8 -17.38 21.00 -20.46
C ASP A 8 -17.56 21.92 -19.25
N ALA A 9 -18.52 22.85 -19.31
CA ALA A 9 -18.86 23.72 -18.19
C ALA A 9 -19.27 22.93 -16.93
N ALA A 10 -20.01 21.82 -17.10
CA ALA A 10 -20.40 20.96 -15.99
C ALA A 10 -19.18 20.27 -15.36
N ILE A 11 -18.24 19.82 -16.20
CA ILE A 11 -16.96 19.22 -15.77
C ILE A 11 -16.13 20.24 -15.00
N ARG A 12 -15.93 21.45 -15.55
CA ARG A 12 -15.18 22.54 -14.89
C ARG A 12 -15.74 22.85 -13.50
N ARG A 13 -17.07 23.01 -13.41
CA ARG A 13 -17.77 23.32 -12.16
C ARG A 13 -17.52 22.27 -11.08
N VAL A 14 -17.69 20.98 -11.38
CA VAL A 14 -17.48 19.93 -10.36
C VAL A 14 -15.99 19.68 -10.07
N TRP A 15 -15.11 19.97 -11.04
CA TRP A 15 -13.67 19.79 -10.91
C TRP A 15 -13.04 20.80 -9.95
N LEU A 16 -13.46 22.06 -10.04
CA LEU A 16 -12.94 23.16 -9.24
C LEU A 16 -13.58 23.28 -7.86
N ASP A 17 -14.68 22.55 -7.59
CA ASP A 17 -15.33 22.54 -6.27
C ASP A 17 -14.47 21.78 -5.23
N PRO A 18 -13.83 22.47 -4.26
CA PRO A 18 -12.92 21.83 -3.31
C PRO A 18 -13.64 20.94 -2.28
N ARG A 19 -14.97 21.05 -2.16
CA ARG A 19 -15.77 20.27 -1.21
C ARG A 19 -16.04 18.86 -1.72
N LEU A 20 -15.84 18.60 -3.02
CA LEU A 20 -16.04 17.29 -3.63
C LEU A 20 -14.74 16.48 -3.63
N SER A 21 -14.83 15.19 -3.34
CA SER A 21 -13.79 14.24 -3.76
C SER A 21 -13.89 14.01 -5.27
N THR A 22 -12.81 13.60 -5.94
CA THR A 22 -12.86 13.27 -7.38
C THR A 22 -13.93 12.21 -7.70
N THR A 23 -14.14 11.25 -6.79
CA THR A 23 -15.18 10.22 -6.92
C THR A 23 -16.59 10.82 -6.83
N ALA A 24 -16.83 11.72 -5.86
CA ALA A 24 -18.12 12.40 -5.72
C ALA A 24 -18.40 13.34 -6.91
N ALA A 25 -17.39 14.08 -7.37
CA ALA A 25 -17.48 14.92 -8.56
C ALA A 25 -17.82 14.11 -9.81
N ALA A 26 -17.19 12.94 -9.99
CA ALA A 26 -17.44 12.05 -11.12
C ALA A 26 -18.88 11.50 -11.09
N ARG A 27 -19.34 11.05 -9.91
CA ARG A 27 -20.73 10.61 -9.71
C ARG A 27 -21.74 11.72 -10.03
N LYS A 28 -21.46 12.97 -9.64
CA LYS A 28 -22.34 14.13 -9.86
C LYS A 28 -22.57 14.45 -11.35
N VAL A 29 -21.61 14.14 -12.22
CA VAL A 29 -21.77 14.32 -13.68
C VAL A 29 -22.08 13.01 -14.42
N GLY A 30 -22.16 11.88 -13.71
CA GLY A 30 -22.40 10.56 -14.32
C GLY A 30 -21.21 10.03 -15.11
N LEU A 31 -19.97 10.28 -14.66
CA LEU A 31 -18.75 9.74 -15.24
C LEU A 31 -18.06 8.75 -14.31
N ALA A 32 -17.30 7.82 -14.89
CA ALA A 32 -16.25 7.12 -14.16
C ALA A 32 -15.15 8.11 -13.72
N ARG A 33 -14.52 7.85 -12.58
CA ARG A 33 -13.47 8.72 -12.01
C ARG A 33 -12.32 9.00 -13.00
N SER A 34 -11.87 7.96 -13.72
CA SER A 34 -10.80 8.06 -14.71
C SER A 34 -11.19 8.90 -15.93
N ASN A 35 -12.46 8.85 -16.37
CA ASN A 35 -12.96 9.66 -17.48
C ASN A 35 -13.06 11.14 -17.10
N LEU A 36 -13.55 11.43 -15.88
CA LEU A 36 -13.57 12.80 -15.37
C LEU A 36 -12.16 13.38 -15.33
N TRP A 37 -11.18 12.63 -14.81
CA TRP A 37 -9.79 13.06 -14.75
C TRP A 37 -9.21 13.33 -16.14
N ARG A 38 -9.38 12.41 -17.10
CA ARG A 38 -8.90 12.59 -18.49
C ARG A 38 -9.49 13.84 -19.16
N ARG A 39 -10.81 14.05 -19.02
CA ARG A 39 -11.47 15.24 -19.58
C ARG A 39 -11.00 16.53 -18.91
N ALA A 40 -10.79 16.53 -17.59
CA ALA A 40 -10.26 17.69 -16.90
C ALA A 40 -8.84 18.07 -17.37
N VAL A 41 -7.99 17.07 -17.62
CA VAL A 41 -6.65 17.28 -18.21
C VAL A 41 -6.75 17.85 -19.62
N ALA A 42 -7.63 17.28 -20.47
CA ALA A 42 -7.85 17.78 -21.82
C ALA A 42 -8.38 19.23 -21.86
N LEU A 43 -9.09 19.66 -20.81
CA LEU A 43 -9.58 21.03 -20.64
C LEU A 43 -8.54 21.98 -20.02
N GLY A 44 -7.31 21.52 -19.76
CA GLY A 44 -6.24 22.33 -19.15
C GLY A 44 -6.51 22.72 -17.69
N LEU A 45 -7.35 21.97 -16.98
CA LEU A 45 -7.69 22.29 -15.59
C LEU A 45 -6.55 21.89 -14.64
N PRO A 46 -6.33 22.66 -13.56
CA PRO A 46 -5.29 22.34 -12.60
C PRO A 46 -5.54 20.97 -11.95
N PRO A 47 -4.48 20.21 -11.62
CA PRO A 47 -4.63 18.93 -10.93
C PRO A 47 -5.27 19.15 -9.55
N ARG A 48 -6.27 18.32 -9.21
CA ARG A 48 -6.86 18.36 -7.87
C ARG A 48 -5.84 17.90 -6.83
N LYS A 49 -5.91 18.49 -5.63
CA LYS A 49 -5.13 18.04 -4.47
C LYS A 49 -5.33 16.54 -4.28
N GLN A 50 -4.24 15.78 -4.40
CA GLN A 50 -4.27 14.36 -4.09
C GLN A 50 -4.46 14.20 -2.57
N GLY A 51 -5.28 13.25 -2.15
CA GLY A 51 -5.41 12.92 -0.73
C GLY A 51 -4.07 12.50 -0.12
N ARG A 52 -3.99 12.47 1.21
CA ARG A 52 -2.78 12.03 1.92
C ARG A 52 -2.39 10.63 1.45
N ALA A 53 -1.18 10.50 0.93
CA ALA A 53 -0.62 9.19 0.63
C ALA A 53 -0.31 8.48 1.96
N TYR A 54 -0.91 7.32 2.18
CA TYR A 54 -0.53 6.47 3.30
C TYR A 54 0.92 6.02 3.11
N THR A 55 1.75 6.31 4.10
CA THR A 55 3.19 6.03 4.09
C THR A 55 3.50 5.12 5.27
N ILE A 56 4.25 4.05 5.02
CA ILE A 56 4.75 3.16 6.07
C ILE A 56 5.95 3.86 6.70
N HIS A 57 5.86 4.17 7.99
CA HIS A 57 6.94 4.89 8.70
C HIS A 57 7.99 3.94 9.29
N ASP A 58 7.59 2.73 9.71
CA ASP A 58 8.51 1.73 10.25
C ASP A 58 9.12 0.88 9.13
N HIS A 59 10.18 1.40 8.52
CA HIS A 59 10.89 0.73 7.45
C HIS A 59 11.66 -0.52 7.94
N ALA A 60 12.07 -0.55 9.21
CA ALA A 60 12.81 -1.67 9.77
C ALA A 60 11.91 -2.90 9.89
N LEU A 61 10.71 -2.72 10.47
CA LEU A 61 9.72 -3.80 10.53
C LEU A 61 9.26 -4.22 9.13
N LEU A 62 9.04 -3.26 8.22
CA LEU A 62 8.70 -3.58 6.83
C LEU A 62 9.77 -4.46 6.17
N ARG A 63 11.06 -4.13 6.35
CA ARG A 63 12.19 -4.92 5.83
C ARG A 63 12.17 -6.34 6.38
N GLN A 64 12.02 -6.50 7.70
CA GLN A 64 11.95 -7.81 8.34
C GLN A 64 10.78 -8.66 7.82
N LEU A 65 9.58 -8.08 7.72
CA LEU A 65 8.42 -8.78 7.16
C LEU A 65 8.62 -9.11 5.68
N TRP A 66 9.27 -8.22 4.93
CA TRP A 66 9.51 -8.42 3.51
C TRP A 66 10.49 -9.57 3.25
N GLU A 67 11.64 -9.54 3.91
CA GLU A 67 12.69 -10.56 3.84
C GLU A 67 12.21 -11.90 4.43
N GLY A 68 11.39 -11.84 5.48
CA GLY A 68 10.66 -12.97 6.07
C GLY A 68 9.53 -13.55 5.19
N ARG A 69 9.41 -13.10 3.93
CA ARG A 69 8.44 -13.62 2.95
C ARG A 69 6.97 -13.51 3.38
N VAL A 70 6.65 -12.52 4.23
CA VAL A 70 5.26 -12.28 4.67
C VAL A 70 4.42 -11.74 3.53
N ARG A 71 3.20 -12.23 3.35
CA ARG A 71 2.29 -11.84 2.28
C ARG A 71 2.06 -10.32 2.27
N ALA A 72 2.14 -9.71 1.09
CA ALA A 72 2.04 -8.25 0.96
C ALA A 72 0.70 -7.67 1.46
N SER A 73 -0.40 -8.41 1.28
CA SER A 73 -1.72 -8.03 1.83
C SER A 73 -1.74 -7.96 3.35
N ASP A 74 -1.03 -8.88 4.01
CA ASP A 74 -1.00 -8.95 5.47
C ASP A 74 -0.09 -7.85 6.04
N ILE A 75 1.02 -7.56 5.35
CA ILE A 75 1.84 -6.37 5.60
C ILE A 75 0.99 -5.10 5.44
N ALA A 76 0.21 -5.00 4.37
CA ALA A 76 -0.63 -3.85 4.10
C ALA A 76 -1.69 -3.66 5.21
N ALA A 77 -2.34 -4.75 5.63
CA ALA A 77 -3.29 -4.75 6.73
C ALA A 77 -2.64 -4.31 8.05
N LEU A 78 -1.46 -4.83 8.38
CA LEU A 78 -0.71 -4.47 9.59
C LEU A 78 -0.40 -2.97 9.65
N PHE A 79 0.04 -2.40 8.53
CA PHE A 79 0.35 -0.96 8.43
C PHE A 79 -0.87 -0.08 8.14
N LYS A 80 -2.07 -0.65 7.99
CA LYS A 80 -3.31 0.05 7.61
C LYS A 80 -3.15 0.86 6.31
N VAL A 81 -2.47 0.27 5.32
CA VAL A 81 -2.24 0.85 3.99
C VAL A 81 -2.78 -0.09 2.90
N GLY A 82 -2.79 0.35 1.65
CA GLY A 82 -3.07 -0.55 0.51
C GLY A 82 -1.80 -1.26 0.02
N ASP A 83 -1.95 -2.43 -0.61
CA ASP A 83 -0.84 -3.25 -1.16
C ASP A 83 0.11 -2.45 -2.04
N GLY A 84 -0.43 -1.56 -2.89
CA GLY A 84 0.38 -0.69 -3.75
C GLY A 84 1.28 0.29 -2.98
N ALA A 85 0.95 0.63 -1.72
CA ALA A 85 1.84 1.40 -0.86
C ALA A 85 3.01 0.54 -0.35
N VAL A 86 2.75 -0.72 0.00
CA VAL A 86 3.80 -1.70 0.37
C VAL A 86 4.80 -1.85 -0.78
N PHE A 87 4.36 -2.21 -1.98
CA PHE A 87 5.25 -2.40 -3.13
C PHE A 87 6.04 -1.15 -3.50
N ARG A 88 5.42 0.03 -3.46
CA ARG A 88 6.12 1.31 -3.71
C ARG A 88 7.18 1.57 -2.65
N THR A 89 6.90 1.27 -1.38
CA THR A 89 7.86 1.46 -0.28
C THR A 89 9.01 0.47 -0.40
N VAL A 90 8.72 -0.82 -0.65
CA VAL A 90 9.72 -1.87 -0.92
C VAL A 90 10.65 -1.49 -2.07
N ARG A 91 10.08 -1.00 -3.19
CA ARG A 91 10.87 -0.51 -4.33
C ARG A 91 11.74 0.69 -3.98
N ARG A 92 11.22 1.63 -3.19
CA ARG A 92 11.97 2.82 -2.73
C ARG A 92 13.11 2.45 -1.79
N LEU A 93 12.95 1.39 -1.00
CA LEU A 93 13.98 0.84 -0.11
C LEU A 93 14.94 -0.13 -0.83
N GLU A 94 14.79 -0.29 -2.14
CA GLU A 94 15.62 -1.18 -2.98
C GLU A 94 15.67 -2.63 -2.47
N LEU A 95 14.59 -3.09 -1.84
CA LEU A 95 14.49 -4.48 -1.39
C LEU A 95 14.32 -5.41 -2.59
N SER A 96 14.86 -6.61 -2.47
CA SER A 96 14.83 -7.61 -3.55
C SER A 96 13.39 -7.96 -3.94
N LYS A 97 13.18 -8.09 -5.26
CA LYS A 97 11.90 -8.54 -5.81
C LYS A 97 11.72 -10.01 -5.47
N ARG A 98 10.55 -10.38 -4.95
CA ARG A 98 10.23 -11.77 -4.68
C ARG A 98 10.03 -12.54 -5.99
N PRO A 99 10.62 -13.73 -6.14
CA PRO A 99 10.36 -14.63 -7.26
C PRO A 99 8.88 -14.97 -7.36
N HIS A 100 8.42 -15.24 -8.58
CA HIS A 100 7.08 -15.76 -8.79
C HIS A 100 6.96 -17.17 -8.21
N GLY A 101 5.80 -17.53 -7.65
CA GLY A 101 5.56 -18.86 -7.06
C GLY A 101 6.23 -19.13 -5.71
N MET A 102 6.97 -18.18 -5.13
CA MET A 102 7.56 -18.34 -3.80
C MET A 102 6.47 -18.53 -2.73
N LYS A 103 6.63 -19.53 -1.86
CA LYS A 103 5.77 -19.70 -0.68
C LYS A 103 5.85 -18.47 0.21
N VAL A 104 4.70 -17.88 0.51
CA VAL A 104 4.56 -16.71 1.39
C VAL A 104 3.99 -17.14 2.74
N LEU A 105 4.38 -16.45 3.79
CA LEU A 105 3.87 -16.63 5.15
C LEU A 105 2.81 -15.58 5.46
N THR A 106 1.89 -15.91 6.34
CA THR A 106 1.05 -14.93 7.02
C THR A 106 1.87 -14.19 8.10
N VAL A 107 1.36 -13.05 8.58
CA VAL A 107 1.99 -12.35 9.71
C VAL A 107 2.06 -13.25 10.95
N ALA A 108 1.01 -14.03 11.23
CA ALA A 108 0.97 -14.92 12.39
C ALA A 108 2.03 -16.03 12.30
N GLU A 109 2.16 -16.69 11.15
CA GLU A 109 3.19 -17.72 10.93
C GLU A 109 4.60 -17.13 11.06
N PHE A 110 4.83 -15.93 10.53
CA PHE A 110 6.12 -15.25 10.68
C PHE A 110 6.43 -14.92 12.14
N MET A 111 5.46 -14.40 12.89
CA MET A 111 5.66 -14.11 14.32
C MET A 111 5.93 -15.38 15.12
N LEU A 112 5.26 -16.49 14.80
CA LEU A 112 5.50 -17.79 15.42
C LEU A 112 6.93 -18.28 15.15
N LEU A 113 7.38 -18.23 13.89
CA LEU A 113 8.75 -18.61 13.52
C LEU A 113 9.79 -17.75 14.25
N ARG A 114 9.58 -16.42 14.31
CA ARG A 114 10.48 -15.51 15.03
C ARG A 114 10.56 -15.79 16.52
N ARG A 115 9.43 -16.14 17.13
CA ARG A 115 9.40 -16.55 18.54
C ARG A 115 10.19 -17.84 18.76
N MET A 116 10.00 -18.84 17.91
CA MET A 116 10.74 -20.10 17.99
C MET A 116 12.25 -19.89 17.81
N GLU A 117 12.67 -19.05 16.87
CA GLU A 117 14.09 -18.67 16.68
C GLU A 117 14.66 -18.01 17.95
N HIS A 118 13.90 -17.11 18.59
CA HIS A 118 14.33 -16.43 19.80
C HIS A 118 14.44 -17.39 21.00
N ASP A 119 13.43 -18.24 21.20
CA ASP A 119 13.40 -19.23 22.28
C ASP A 119 14.55 -20.24 22.12
N ALA A 120 14.84 -20.67 20.88
CA ALA A 120 15.97 -21.54 20.58
C ALA A 120 17.32 -20.89 20.94
N LYS A 121 17.50 -19.61 20.59
CA LYS A 121 18.72 -18.87 20.93
C LYS A 121 18.94 -18.75 22.44
N ILE A 122 17.88 -18.44 23.19
CA ILE A 122 17.93 -18.39 24.67
C ILE A 122 18.35 -19.74 25.25
N TRP A 123 17.82 -20.84 24.68
CA TRP A 123 18.18 -22.19 25.12
C TRP A 123 19.66 -22.50 24.86
N GLU A 124 20.18 -22.18 23.67
CA GLU A 124 21.60 -22.36 23.33
C GLU A 124 22.53 -21.59 24.27
N GLU A 125 22.21 -20.32 24.56
CA GLU A 125 22.98 -19.49 25.48
C GLU A 125 23.02 -20.10 26.90
N ARG A 126 21.90 -20.66 27.37
CA ARG A 126 21.83 -21.33 28.68
C ARG A 126 22.64 -22.62 28.71
N VAL A 127 22.57 -23.43 27.67
CA VAL A 127 23.36 -24.68 27.58
C VAL A 127 24.86 -24.36 27.57
N ALA A 128 25.27 -23.34 26.80
CA ALA A 128 26.66 -22.89 26.78
C ALA A 128 27.16 -22.42 28.16
N GLN A 129 26.32 -21.69 28.90
CA GLN A 129 26.63 -21.28 30.28
C GLN A 129 26.78 -22.47 31.24
N LEU A 130 25.93 -23.49 31.10
CA LEU A 130 25.99 -24.69 31.93
C LEU A 130 27.23 -25.56 31.66
N TRP A 131 27.75 -25.55 30.43
CA TRP A 131 28.97 -26.31 30.08
C TRP A 131 30.27 -25.55 30.33
N ALA A 132 30.21 -24.24 30.58
CA ALA A 132 31.38 -23.42 30.89
C ALA A 132 31.70 -23.32 32.39
N ALA A 133 30.79 -23.80 33.25
CA ALA A 133 30.91 -23.83 34.72
C ALA A 133 31.39 -25.19 35.22
#